data_AF-A0AAU5HG76-F1
#
_entry.id   AF-A0AAU5HG76-F1
#
_cell.length_a   1.000
_cell.length_b   1.000
_cell.length_c   1.000
_cell.angle_alpha   90.00
_cell.angle_beta   90.00
_cell.angle_gamma   90.00
#
_symmetry.space_group_name_H-M   'P 1'
#
loop_
_entity.id
_entity.type
_entity.pdbx_description
1 polymer ?
#
loop_
_entity_poly.entity_id
_entity_poly.type
_entity_poly.pdbx_seq_one_letter_code
_entity_poly.pdbx_strand_id
1 'polypeptide(L)'
;MTGRLRLSARVIVAAAIMVAGLSSTAAYATEAAPLSAAPQLGIQFNADGDPGQCGGQTGEQWAPSPDWTQAIRFDTDDRGGGCQLAFGVYDPDSTLTGSTVSYSLQPSAGGDAGQCGSYQDTYAAPILPIPVFGQSVRLDTDGRPGWCNLTFSVTGRIVLDVQFYPDGDAGQCPDALPAGQYRSAFVGTPVTVKIDADGRAGGCQFLLRLRHF
;
A
#
# COMPACT_ATOMS: atom_id res chain seq x y z
N MET A 1 1.40 45.00 102.97
CA MET A 1 2.86 44.73 103.01
C MET A 1 3.35 44.56 101.59
N THR A 2 3.84 45.66 100.98
CA THR A 2 5.25 45.85 100.57
C THR A 2 5.70 44.89 99.46
N GLY A 3 5.68 45.34 98.20
CA GLY A 3 6.91 45.66 97.43
C GLY A 3 6.94 44.79 96.16
N ARG A 4 7.61 45.07 95.05
CA ARG A 4 8.53 46.12 94.57
C ARG A 4 8.48 46.08 93.03
N LEU A 5 8.80 47.21 92.39
CA LEU A 5 9.11 47.33 90.96
C LEU A 5 10.21 46.35 90.49
N ARG A 6 10.23 45.98 89.19
CA ARG A 6 11.24 46.47 88.20
C ARG A 6 11.19 45.77 86.82
N LEU A 7 11.31 46.62 85.80
CA LEU A 7 12.04 46.54 84.51
C LEU A 7 11.83 45.38 83.50
N SER A 8 11.28 45.79 82.35
CA SER A 8 11.90 45.83 81.00
C SER A 8 12.74 44.64 80.50
N ALA A 9 12.32 44.04 79.39
CA ALA A 9 13.18 43.80 78.21
C ALA A 9 12.33 43.52 76.96
N ARG A 10 12.55 44.34 75.93
CA ARG A 10 12.07 44.14 74.56
C ARG A 10 12.89 43.03 73.90
N VAL A 11 12.25 42.14 73.15
CA VAL A 11 12.90 41.39 72.06
C VAL A 11 12.03 41.57 70.82
N ILE A 12 12.50 42.39 69.89
CA ILE A 12 11.97 42.49 68.53
C ILE A 12 12.74 41.44 67.73
N VAL A 13 12.08 40.36 67.34
CA VAL A 13 12.62 39.38 66.39
C VAL A 13 12.32 39.92 64.99
N ALA A 14 13.36 40.40 64.30
CA ALA A 14 13.29 40.72 62.88
C ALA A 14 13.27 39.41 62.09
N ALA A 15 12.11 39.04 61.56
CA ALA A 15 11.99 37.94 60.59
C ALA A 15 12.43 38.45 59.21
N ALA A 16 13.61 38.02 58.77
CA ALA A 16 14.07 38.23 57.41
C ALA A 16 13.28 37.29 56.47
N ILE A 17 12.35 37.86 55.69
CA ILE A 17 11.67 37.17 54.60
C ILE A 17 12.65 37.12 53.42
N MET A 18 13.32 35.98 53.24
CA MET A 18 14.04 35.68 52.01
C MET A 18 13.03 35.37 50.91
N VAL A 19 12.78 36.33 50.03
CA VAL A 19 12.05 36.13 48.77
C VAL A 19 13.01 35.43 47.80
N ALA A 20 12.95 34.09 47.78
CA ALA A 20 13.59 33.31 46.73
C ALA A 20 12.78 33.49 45.44
N GLY A 21 13.32 34.27 44.50
CA GLY A 21 12.79 34.39 43.15
C GLY A 21 12.90 33.04 42.43
N LEU A 22 11.80 32.30 42.37
CA LEU A 22 11.65 31.13 41.53
C LEU A 22 11.49 31.62 40.08
N SER A 23 12.60 31.69 39.35
CA SER A 23 12.61 31.81 37.91
C SER A 23 12.09 30.51 37.30
N SER A 24 10.77 30.35 37.22
CA SER A 24 10.16 29.24 36.50
C SER A 24 10.40 29.41 35.01
N THR A 25 11.47 28.80 34.50
CA THR A 25 11.64 28.58 33.06
C THR A 25 10.57 27.58 32.63
N ALA A 26 9.50 28.08 32.01
CA ALA A 26 8.54 27.23 31.34
C ALA A 26 9.27 26.51 30.20
N ALA A 27 9.56 25.23 30.38
CA ALA A 27 9.96 24.35 29.30
C ALA A 27 8.71 24.11 28.46
N TYR A 28 8.59 24.84 27.34
CA TYR A 28 7.60 24.50 26.32
C TYR A 28 8.03 23.15 25.74
N ALA A 29 7.32 22.09 26.14
CA ALA A 29 7.40 20.83 25.42
C ALA A 29 6.88 21.09 24.01
N THR A 30 7.77 21.10 23.03
CA THR A 30 7.39 21.05 21.62
C THR A 30 6.72 19.70 21.42
N GLU A 31 5.40 19.70 21.36
CA GLU A 31 4.62 18.54 20.95
C GLU A 31 5.09 18.18 19.54
N ALA A 32 5.73 17.02 19.40
CA ALA A 32 6.13 16.53 18.10
C ALA A 32 4.86 16.40 17.26
N ALA A 33 4.83 17.06 16.10
CA ALA A 33 3.74 16.87 15.16
C ALA A 33 3.57 15.37 14.90
N PRO A 34 2.32 14.86 14.84
CA PRO A 34 2.10 13.45 14.53
C PRO A 34 2.81 13.13 13.21
N LEU A 35 3.59 12.04 13.22
CA LEU A 35 4.19 11.52 11.99
C LEU A 35 3.05 11.25 11.01
N SER A 36 3.14 11.84 9.81
CA SER A 36 2.17 11.59 8.75
C SER A 36 2.11 10.09 8.48
N ALA A 37 0.90 9.53 8.42
CA ALA A 37 0.69 8.12 8.13
C ALA A 37 1.04 7.87 6.66
N ALA A 38 1.98 6.94 6.43
CA ALA A 38 2.40 6.59 5.09
C ALA A 38 1.20 6.06 4.26
N PRO A 39 1.02 6.53 3.02
CA PRO A 39 0.03 5.97 2.11
C PRO A 39 0.23 4.46 1.93
N GLN A 40 -0.85 3.72 1.75
CA GLN A 40 -0.82 2.28 1.61
C GLN A 40 -1.36 1.85 0.25
N LEU A 41 -0.66 0.92 -0.41
CA LEU A 41 -1.11 0.29 -1.63
C LEU A 41 -1.95 -0.95 -1.30
N GLY A 42 -3.15 -1.03 -1.87
CA GLY A 42 -4.06 -2.14 -1.71
C GLY A 42 -4.12 -3.04 -2.93
N ILE A 43 -4.22 -4.35 -2.68
CA ILE A 43 -4.67 -5.34 -3.66
C ILE A 43 -5.87 -6.08 -3.08
N GLN A 44 -6.97 -6.12 -3.84
CA GLN A 44 -8.07 -7.05 -3.61
C GLN A 44 -7.94 -8.17 -4.65
N PHE A 45 -7.78 -9.40 -4.18
CA PHE A 45 -7.54 -10.57 -5.03
C PHE A 45 -8.49 -11.69 -4.63
N ASN A 46 -9.45 -12.01 -5.50
CA ASN A 46 -10.50 -12.98 -5.21
C ASN A 46 -10.52 -14.08 -6.27
N ALA A 47 -10.85 -15.30 -5.85
CA ALA A 47 -11.12 -16.37 -6.78
C ALA A 47 -12.49 -16.17 -7.45
N ASP A 48 -12.56 -16.49 -8.73
CA ASP A 48 -13.78 -16.61 -9.52
C ASP A 48 -13.88 -18.05 -10.04
N GLY A 49 -14.33 -18.96 -9.18
CA GLY A 49 -14.27 -20.40 -9.42
C GLY A 49 -13.33 -21.10 -8.42
N ASP A 50 -12.40 -21.92 -8.93
CA ASP A 50 -11.46 -22.67 -8.09
C ASP A 50 -10.42 -21.72 -7.44
N PRO A 51 -10.35 -21.61 -6.09
CA PRO A 51 -9.38 -20.73 -5.42
C PRO A 51 -7.92 -21.15 -5.62
N GLY A 52 -7.67 -22.39 -6.03
CA GLY A 52 -6.35 -22.84 -6.42
C GLY A 52 -5.78 -22.07 -7.61
N GLN A 53 -6.63 -21.55 -8.51
CA GLN A 53 -6.20 -20.71 -9.65
C GLN A 53 -5.60 -19.37 -9.22
N CYS A 54 -5.85 -18.97 -7.97
CA CYS A 54 -5.32 -17.75 -7.36
C CYS A 54 -4.29 -18.07 -6.27
N GLY A 55 -3.61 -19.22 -6.38
CA GLY A 55 -2.61 -19.68 -5.42
C GLY A 55 -3.14 -19.97 -4.02
N GLY A 56 -4.47 -20.07 -3.86
CA GLY A 56 -5.12 -20.32 -2.57
C GLY A 56 -5.16 -19.13 -1.60
N GLN A 57 -4.59 -17.98 -1.94
CA GLN A 57 -4.66 -16.77 -1.13
C GLN A 57 -5.62 -15.76 -1.75
N THR A 58 -6.72 -15.49 -1.05
CA THR A 58 -7.75 -14.53 -1.48
C THR A 58 -8.06 -13.52 -0.38
N GLY A 59 -8.63 -12.38 -0.77
CA GLY A 59 -9.02 -11.30 0.11
C GLY A 59 -8.32 -9.99 -0.21
N GLU A 60 -8.29 -9.11 0.78
CA GLU A 60 -7.74 -7.77 0.69
C GLU A 60 -6.44 -7.67 1.47
N GLN A 61 -5.47 -6.94 0.92
CA GLN A 61 -4.23 -6.63 1.60
C GLN A 61 -3.85 -5.18 1.33
N TRP A 62 -3.15 -4.58 2.30
CA TRP A 62 -2.65 -3.20 2.24
C TRP A 62 -1.20 -3.18 2.72
N ALA A 63 -0.32 -2.57 1.94
CA ALA A 63 1.09 -2.41 2.27
C ALA A 63 1.46 -0.93 2.37
N PRO A 64 2.03 -0.46 3.49
CA PRO A 64 2.45 0.93 3.63
C PRO A 64 3.62 1.24 2.68
N SER A 65 3.68 2.45 2.15
CA SER A 65 4.81 2.89 1.34
C SER A 65 6.07 3.06 2.22
N PRO A 66 7.26 2.52 1.85
CA PRO A 66 7.61 1.87 0.58
C PRO A 66 7.72 0.34 0.69
N ASP A 67 6.88 -0.32 1.47
CA ASP A 67 6.89 -1.78 1.60
C ASP A 67 6.21 -2.46 0.41
N TRP A 68 6.62 -3.70 0.15
CA TRP A 68 5.98 -4.55 -0.86
C TRP A 68 4.68 -5.13 -0.30
N THR A 69 3.69 -5.31 -1.17
CA THR A 69 2.53 -6.16 -0.89
C THR A 69 2.98 -7.59 -0.63
N GLN A 70 2.13 -8.39 0.03
CA GLN A 70 2.29 -9.83 0.00
C GLN A 70 2.12 -10.32 -1.44
N ALA A 71 2.85 -11.37 -1.80
CA ALA A 71 2.75 -11.96 -3.12
C ALA A 71 1.38 -12.58 -3.33
N ILE A 72 0.76 -12.24 -4.45
CA ILE A 72 -0.34 -13.01 -5.01
C ILE A 72 0.21 -13.91 -6.11
N ARG A 73 -0.43 -15.06 -6.32
CA ARG A 73 -0.04 -16.02 -7.33
C ARG A 73 -1.19 -16.21 -8.31
N PHE A 74 -0.88 -16.05 -9.59
CA PHE A 74 -1.71 -16.56 -10.68
C PHE A 74 -1.27 -17.99 -10.95
N ASP A 75 -2.15 -18.94 -10.76
CA ASP A 75 -1.95 -20.33 -11.16
C ASP A 75 -2.74 -20.52 -12.47
N THR A 76 -2.16 -21.23 -13.44
CA THR A 76 -2.70 -21.27 -14.80
C THR A 76 -2.89 -22.71 -15.28
N ASP A 77 -3.16 -23.63 -14.36
CA ASP A 77 -3.09 -25.09 -14.55
C ASP A 77 -4.43 -25.71 -15.02
N ASP A 78 -5.12 -25.08 -15.97
CA ASP A 78 -6.33 -25.59 -16.67
C ASP A 78 -7.58 -25.83 -15.81
N ARG A 79 -7.54 -25.52 -14.51
CA ARG A 79 -8.75 -25.61 -13.66
C ARG A 79 -9.80 -24.56 -14.09
N GLY A 80 -11.07 -24.87 -13.89
CA GLY A 80 -12.14 -23.94 -14.25
C GLY A 80 -12.16 -22.68 -13.38
N GLY A 81 -12.35 -21.52 -14.02
CA GLY A 81 -12.47 -20.23 -13.37
C GLY A 81 -11.22 -19.36 -13.54
N GLY A 82 -10.99 -18.47 -12.58
CA GLY A 82 -9.81 -17.64 -12.55
C GLY A 82 -9.79 -16.67 -11.38
N CYS A 83 -9.24 -15.47 -11.59
CA CYS A 83 -9.01 -14.50 -10.53
C CYS A 83 -9.59 -13.12 -10.86
N GLN A 84 -10.11 -12.46 -9.84
CA GLN A 84 -10.57 -11.08 -9.87
C GLN A 84 -9.60 -10.19 -9.11
N LEU A 85 -9.23 -9.06 -9.71
CA LEU A 85 -8.26 -8.12 -9.17
C LEU A 85 -8.84 -6.71 -9.13
N ALA A 86 -8.65 -6.02 -8.01
CA ALA A 86 -8.85 -4.58 -7.92
C ALA A 86 -7.73 -3.94 -7.11
N PHE A 87 -7.47 -2.66 -7.38
CA PHE A 87 -6.39 -1.90 -6.76
C PHE A 87 -6.93 -0.63 -6.12
N GLY A 88 -6.27 -0.19 -5.06
CA GLY A 88 -6.61 1.04 -4.33
C GLY A 88 -5.39 1.62 -3.63
N VAL A 89 -5.45 2.89 -3.27
CA VAL A 89 -4.46 3.56 -2.44
C VAL A 89 -5.16 4.28 -1.30
N TYR A 90 -4.82 3.87 -0.08
CA TYR A 90 -5.30 4.52 1.13
C TYR A 90 -4.29 5.61 1.53
N ASP A 91 -4.71 6.87 1.44
CA ASP A 91 -3.89 8.06 1.72
C ASP A 91 -4.58 8.95 2.75
N PRO A 92 -4.51 8.58 4.05
CA PRO A 92 -5.25 9.27 5.13
C PRO A 92 -4.94 10.76 5.24
N ASP A 93 -3.70 11.15 4.94
CA ASP A 93 -3.21 12.51 5.10
C ASP A 93 -3.22 13.31 3.78
N SER A 94 -3.76 12.73 2.70
CA SER A 94 -3.83 13.36 1.37
C SER A 94 -2.47 13.78 0.80
N THR A 95 -1.40 13.08 1.19
CA THR A 95 -0.02 13.36 0.78
C THR A 95 0.22 13.14 -0.71
N LEU A 96 -0.63 12.35 -1.36
CA LEU A 96 -0.55 12.00 -2.77
C LEU A 96 -1.46 12.86 -3.66
N THR A 97 -1.99 13.97 -3.14
CA THR A 97 -2.83 14.90 -3.90
C THR A 97 -2.21 15.24 -5.25
N GLY A 98 -2.98 15.07 -6.33
CA GLY A 98 -2.53 15.31 -7.70
C GLY A 98 -1.76 14.15 -8.34
N SER A 99 -1.56 13.04 -7.64
CA SER A 99 -1.07 11.78 -8.20
C SER A 99 -2.22 10.89 -8.65
N THR A 100 -1.96 10.01 -9.60
CA THR A 100 -2.94 9.00 -10.04
C THR A 100 -2.27 7.66 -10.29
N VAL A 101 -3.02 6.59 -10.05
CA VAL A 101 -2.67 5.24 -10.48
C VAL A 101 -3.83 4.72 -11.34
N SER A 102 -3.52 4.20 -12.52
CA SER A 102 -4.49 3.52 -13.37
C SER A 102 -3.98 2.16 -13.80
N TYR A 103 -4.91 1.27 -14.11
CA TYR A 103 -4.63 -0.06 -14.58
C TYR A 103 -5.62 -0.50 -15.68
N SER A 104 -5.18 -1.39 -16.55
CA SER A 104 -6.03 -2.06 -17.55
C SER A 104 -5.63 -3.52 -17.68
N LEU A 105 -6.59 -4.36 -18.06
CA LEU A 105 -6.37 -5.76 -18.38
C LEU A 105 -6.87 -6.01 -19.80
N GLN A 106 -5.96 -6.34 -20.72
CA GLN A 106 -6.30 -6.47 -22.14
C GLN A 106 -5.78 -7.79 -22.72
N PRO A 107 -6.54 -8.46 -23.59
CA PRO A 107 -6.05 -9.66 -24.26
C PRO A 107 -4.87 -9.33 -25.17
N SER A 108 -3.99 -10.31 -25.34
CA SER A 108 -2.93 -10.26 -26.34
C SER A 108 -3.52 -10.22 -27.76
N ALA A 109 -2.75 -9.72 -28.71
CA ALA A 109 -3.18 -9.70 -30.11
C ALA A 109 -3.43 -11.13 -30.61
N GLY A 110 -4.67 -11.43 -30.99
CA GLY A 110 -5.09 -12.77 -31.40
C GLY A 110 -5.41 -13.74 -30.27
N GLY A 111 -5.33 -13.30 -29.00
CA GLY A 111 -5.77 -14.07 -27.84
C GLY A 111 -7.30 -14.07 -27.67
N ASP A 112 -7.80 -15.00 -26.86
CA ASP A 112 -9.23 -15.07 -26.55
C ASP A 112 -9.66 -13.93 -25.61
N ALA A 113 -10.58 -13.08 -26.06
CA ALA A 113 -11.03 -11.92 -25.30
C ALA A 113 -11.72 -12.29 -23.97
N GLY A 114 -12.32 -13.48 -23.88
CA GLY A 114 -12.95 -13.98 -22.66
C GLY A 114 -11.95 -14.24 -21.54
N GLN A 115 -10.67 -14.43 -21.84
CA GLN A 115 -9.64 -14.65 -20.81
C GLN A 115 -9.35 -13.43 -19.96
N CYS A 116 -9.52 -12.23 -20.49
CA CYS A 116 -9.24 -10.99 -19.76
C CYS A 116 -10.54 -10.33 -19.28
N GLY A 117 -11.63 -11.12 -19.24
CA GLY A 117 -12.97 -10.63 -19.00
C GLY A 117 -13.45 -9.63 -20.05
N SER A 118 -14.64 -9.09 -19.82
CA SER A 118 -15.23 -8.03 -20.65
C SER A 118 -14.72 -6.61 -20.32
N TYR A 119 -13.77 -6.48 -19.39
CA TYR A 119 -13.34 -5.22 -18.78
C TYR A 119 -12.05 -4.70 -19.40
N GLN A 120 -12.10 -4.27 -20.66
CA GLN A 120 -10.93 -3.89 -21.45
C GLN A 120 -10.59 -2.38 -21.38
N ASP A 121 -11.28 -1.62 -20.53
CA ASP A 121 -11.03 -0.20 -20.31
C ASP A 121 -9.83 0.03 -19.39
N THR A 122 -9.46 1.31 -19.24
CA THR A 122 -8.52 1.75 -18.20
C THR A 122 -9.30 2.23 -16.98
N TYR A 123 -9.00 1.64 -15.83
CA TYR A 123 -9.63 1.95 -14.55
C TYR A 123 -8.66 2.71 -13.64
N ALA A 124 -9.21 3.58 -12.81
CA ALA A 124 -8.42 4.23 -11.76
C ALA A 124 -8.37 3.34 -10.52
N ALA A 125 -7.20 3.23 -9.89
CA ALA A 125 -7.11 2.83 -8.50
C ALA A 125 -7.39 4.09 -7.65
N PRO A 126 -8.48 4.12 -6.85
CA PRO A 126 -8.81 5.29 -6.06
C PRO A 126 -7.68 5.63 -5.09
N ILE A 127 -7.34 6.92 -4.98
CA ILE A 127 -6.42 7.44 -3.97
C ILE A 127 -7.26 8.27 -3.00
N LEU A 128 -7.63 7.71 -1.85
CA LEU A 128 -8.60 8.29 -0.93
C LEU A 128 -8.19 8.12 0.54
N PRO A 129 -8.70 8.97 1.45
CA PRO A 129 -8.45 8.86 2.90
C PRO A 129 -9.25 7.74 3.58
N ILE A 130 -9.82 6.83 2.80
CA ILE A 130 -10.49 5.60 3.26
C ILE A 130 -10.04 4.44 2.37
N PRO A 131 -9.85 3.23 2.90
CA PRO A 131 -9.43 2.08 2.12
C PRO A 131 -10.56 1.62 1.21
N VAL A 132 -10.44 1.88 -0.09
CA VAL A 132 -11.40 1.43 -1.11
C VAL A 132 -10.68 0.97 -2.36
N PHE A 133 -11.29 0.03 -3.07
CA PHE A 133 -10.78 -0.52 -4.31
C PHE A 133 -11.53 0.03 -5.52
N GLY A 134 -10.83 0.09 -6.66
CA GLY A 134 -11.40 0.45 -7.96
C GLY A 134 -12.25 -0.67 -8.57
N GLN A 135 -12.49 -0.56 -9.88
CA GLN A 135 -13.22 -1.55 -10.64
C GLN A 135 -12.46 -2.88 -10.70
N SER A 136 -13.11 -3.97 -10.29
CA SER A 136 -12.53 -5.31 -10.45
C SER A 136 -12.38 -5.68 -11.93
N VAL A 137 -11.22 -6.21 -12.30
CA VAL A 137 -10.93 -6.88 -13.58
C VAL A 137 -10.81 -8.38 -13.37
N ARG A 138 -11.17 -9.17 -14.38
CA ARG A 138 -11.17 -10.64 -14.29
C ARG A 138 -10.15 -11.23 -15.24
N LEU A 139 -9.35 -12.16 -14.74
CA LEU A 139 -8.50 -13.07 -15.47
C LEU A 139 -9.12 -14.47 -15.42
N ASP A 140 -9.50 -15.04 -16.56
CA ASP A 140 -9.90 -16.44 -16.73
C ASP A 140 -8.64 -17.26 -17.01
N THR A 141 -8.43 -18.36 -16.28
CA THR A 141 -7.24 -19.21 -16.38
C THR A 141 -7.59 -20.62 -16.88
N ASP A 142 -8.67 -20.72 -17.65
CA ASP A 142 -9.33 -21.95 -18.09
C ASP A 142 -8.75 -22.57 -19.38
N GLY A 143 -7.48 -22.29 -19.70
CA GLY A 143 -6.74 -22.99 -20.77
C GLY A 143 -6.93 -22.44 -22.18
N ARG A 144 -7.65 -21.33 -22.34
CA ARG A 144 -7.79 -20.71 -23.67
C ARG A 144 -6.43 -20.16 -24.15
N PRO A 145 -6.21 -20.03 -25.46
CA PRO A 145 -4.94 -19.54 -25.97
C PRO A 145 -4.82 -18.01 -25.83
N GLY A 146 -3.64 -17.56 -25.45
CA GLY A 146 -3.31 -16.14 -25.34
C GLY A 146 -2.84 -15.77 -23.94
N TRP A 147 -2.68 -14.48 -23.70
CA TRP A 147 -2.33 -13.96 -22.39
C TRP A 147 -3.04 -12.63 -22.14
N CYS A 148 -3.16 -12.25 -20.89
CA CYS A 148 -3.65 -10.94 -20.49
C CYS A 148 -2.51 -10.00 -20.15
N ASN A 149 -2.54 -8.81 -20.76
CA ASN A 149 -1.64 -7.70 -20.48
C ASN A 149 -2.24 -6.87 -19.35
N LEU A 150 -1.72 -7.02 -18.13
CA LEU A 150 -2.03 -6.14 -17.01
C LEU A 150 -1.06 -4.97 -17.02
N THR A 151 -1.57 -3.78 -17.34
CA THR A 151 -0.75 -2.58 -17.50
C THR A 151 -1.06 -1.56 -16.41
N PHE A 152 -0.03 -1.03 -15.76
CA PHE A 152 -0.12 0.08 -14.81
C PHE A 152 0.48 1.35 -15.40
N SER A 153 -0.22 2.46 -15.18
CA SER A 153 0.28 3.81 -15.45
C SER A 153 0.12 4.66 -14.20
N VAL A 154 1.08 5.57 -13.98
CA VAL A 154 1.00 6.51 -12.85
C VAL A 154 1.32 7.93 -13.28
N THR A 155 0.78 8.89 -12.55
CA THR A 155 1.14 10.31 -12.66
C THR A 155 1.40 10.92 -11.28
N GLY A 156 1.99 12.12 -11.25
CA GLY A 156 2.28 12.84 -10.00
C GLY A 156 3.60 12.41 -9.36
N ARG A 157 3.66 12.43 -8.03
CA ARG A 157 4.89 12.23 -7.24
C ARG A 157 5.01 10.83 -6.66
N ILE A 158 4.61 9.85 -7.47
CA ILE A 158 4.64 8.44 -7.09
C ILE A 158 5.34 7.61 -8.14
N VAL A 159 5.88 6.49 -7.69
CA VAL A 159 6.39 5.41 -8.53
C VAL A 159 5.76 4.11 -8.05
N LEU A 160 5.29 3.30 -8.99
CA LEU A 160 4.78 1.97 -8.70
C LEU A 160 5.78 0.93 -9.20
N ASP A 161 6.45 0.25 -8.28
CA ASP A 161 7.30 -0.88 -8.65
C ASP A 161 6.44 -2.14 -8.77
N VAL A 162 6.70 -2.91 -9.81
CA VAL A 162 6.01 -4.15 -10.16
C VAL A 162 7.03 -5.27 -10.22
N GLN A 163 6.87 -6.24 -9.34
CA GLN A 163 7.65 -7.47 -9.37
C GLN A 163 6.76 -8.60 -9.89
N PHE A 164 7.22 -9.24 -10.96
CA PHE A 164 6.51 -10.32 -11.62
C PHE A 164 7.53 -11.36 -12.07
N TYR A 165 7.42 -12.57 -11.52
CA TYR A 165 8.38 -13.65 -11.72
C TYR A 165 7.69 -15.01 -11.76
N PRO A 166 8.27 -15.98 -12.48
CA PRO A 166 7.67 -17.31 -12.58
C PRO A 166 7.89 -18.13 -11.31
N ASP A 167 6.91 -18.98 -11.02
CA ASP A 167 6.92 -19.97 -9.94
C ASP A 167 6.43 -21.33 -10.50
N GLY A 168 7.36 -21.99 -11.20
CA GLY A 168 7.09 -23.16 -12.04
C GLY A 168 7.55 -22.91 -13.47
N ASP A 169 6.69 -23.21 -14.45
CA ASP A 169 6.97 -22.97 -15.87
C ASP A 169 7.05 -21.47 -16.18
N ALA A 170 8.25 -21.00 -16.58
CA ALA A 170 8.47 -19.61 -16.95
C ALA A 170 7.70 -19.17 -18.21
N GLY A 171 7.24 -20.12 -19.04
CA GLY A 171 6.41 -19.85 -20.20
C GLY A 171 5.08 -19.17 -19.85
N GLN A 172 4.60 -19.32 -18.61
CA GLN A 172 3.34 -18.73 -18.15
C GLN A 172 3.42 -17.24 -17.82
N CYS A 173 4.64 -16.75 -17.66
CA CYS A 173 4.89 -15.38 -17.24
C CYS A 173 5.75 -14.69 -18.30
N PRO A 174 5.20 -14.41 -19.51
CA PRO A 174 5.99 -13.80 -20.56
C PRO A 174 6.60 -12.46 -20.08
N ASP A 175 7.88 -12.25 -20.41
CA ASP A 175 8.68 -11.09 -20.01
C ASP A 175 8.85 -10.89 -18.49
N ALA A 176 8.55 -11.91 -17.69
CA ALA A 176 8.81 -11.90 -16.27
C ALA A 176 10.32 -11.80 -15.97
N LEU A 177 10.63 -11.20 -14.82
CA LEU A 177 11.99 -11.03 -14.35
C LEU A 177 12.34 -12.12 -13.32
N PRO A 178 13.63 -12.34 -13.01
CA PRO A 178 14.01 -13.15 -11.86
C PRO A 178 13.43 -12.62 -10.55
N ALA A 179 13.13 -13.51 -9.61
CA ALA A 179 12.71 -13.13 -8.27
C ALA A 179 13.71 -12.14 -7.63
N GLY A 180 13.20 -11.09 -6.98
CA GLY A 180 14.00 -9.97 -6.46
C GLY A 180 14.19 -8.80 -7.43
N GLN A 181 13.91 -8.98 -8.73
CA GLN A 181 13.93 -7.88 -9.71
C GLN A 181 12.53 -7.31 -9.95
N TYR A 182 12.46 -6.07 -10.43
CA TYR A 182 11.21 -5.35 -10.66
C TYR A 182 11.34 -4.32 -11.79
N ARG A 183 10.19 -3.91 -12.33
CA ARG A 183 10.07 -2.75 -13.23
C ARG A 183 9.35 -1.63 -12.49
N SER A 184 9.53 -0.38 -12.90
CA SER A 184 8.91 0.77 -12.24
C SER A 184 8.04 1.53 -13.22
N ALA A 185 6.76 1.72 -12.88
CA ALA A 185 5.88 2.63 -13.57
C ALA A 185 6.04 4.04 -12.97
N PHE A 186 6.27 5.02 -13.83
CA PHE A 186 6.36 6.45 -13.50
C PHE A 186 5.81 7.28 -14.67
N VAL A 187 5.77 8.61 -14.52
CA VAL A 187 5.20 9.51 -15.54
C VAL A 187 5.77 9.20 -16.93
N GLY A 188 4.90 8.87 -17.88
CA GLY A 188 5.26 8.54 -19.27
C GLY A 188 5.89 7.16 -19.48
N THR A 189 6.07 6.37 -18.42
CA THR A 189 6.66 5.02 -18.48
C THR A 189 5.73 4.03 -17.80
N PRO A 190 4.73 3.46 -18.51
CA PRO A 190 3.87 2.42 -17.97
C PRO A 190 4.64 1.10 -17.81
N VAL A 191 4.13 0.21 -16.96
CA VAL A 191 4.62 -1.17 -16.83
C VAL A 191 3.51 -2.14 -17.19
N THR A 192 3.81 -3.07 -18.09
CA THR A 192 2.92 -4.18 -18.45
C THR A 192 3.54 -5.49 -17.99
N VAL A 193 2.73 -6.32 -17.33
CA VAL A 193 3.02 -7.74 -17.09
C VAL A 193 2.08 -8.58 -17.94
N LYS A 194 2.56 -9.74 -18.40
CA LYS A 194 1.82 -10.64 -19.27
C LYS A 194 1.54 -11.91 -18.47
N ILE A 195 0.26 -12.24 -18.34
CA ILE A 195 -0.18 -13.41 -17.58
C ILE A 195 -0.75 -14.38 -18.61
N ASP A 196 0.02 -15.42 -18.93
CA ASP A 196 -0.46 -16.52 -19.77
C ASP A 196 -1.56 -17.26 -19.02
N ALA A 197 -2.54 -17.78 -19.75
CA ALA A 197 -3.69 -18.49 -19.20
C ALA A 197 -3.94 -19.80 -19.96
N ASP A 198 -2.93 -20.30 -20.68
CA ASP A 198 -3.01 -21.43 -21.62
C ASP A 198 -2.88 -22.83 -20.99
N GLY A 199 -3.04 -22.96 -19.68
CA GLY A 199 -3.23 -24.28 -19.06
C GLY A 199 -1.99 -24.97 -18.50
N ARG A 200 -0.82 -24.37 -18.64
CA ARG A 200 0.43 -25.01 -18.23
C ARG A 200 0.52 -25.16 -16.70
N ALA A 201 1.29 -26.15 -16.25
CA ALA A 201 1.57 -26.35 -14.83
C ALA A 201 2.61 -25.34 -14.31
N GLY A 202 2.27 -24.58 -13.27
CA GLY A 202 3.13 -23.50 -12.77
C GLY A 202 2.32 -22.30 -12.30
N GLY A 203 2.95 -21.13 -12.28
CA GLY A 203 2.25 -19.89 -11.98
C GLY A 203 3.16 -18.69 -12.01
N CYS A 204 2.58 -17.52 -11.79
CA CYS A 204 3.29 -16.26 -11.74
C CYS A 204 3.06 -15.59 -10.39
N GLN A 205 4.15 -15.22 -9.72
CA GLN A 205 4.12 -14.43 -8.51
C GLN A 205 4.10 -12.95 -8.88
N PHE A 206 3.26 -12.19 -8.20
CA PHE A 206 3.05 -10.77 -8.45
C PHE A 206 3.02 -9.97 -7.14
N LEU A 207 3.85 -8.92 -7.09
CA LEU A 207 3.95 -8.00 -5.98
C LEU A 207 4.00 -6.57 -6.49
N LEU A 208 3.47 -5.66 -5.69
CA LEU A 208 3.54 -4.23 -5.96
C LEU A 208 4.17 -3.49 -4.79
N ARG A 209 4.83 -2.38 -5.08
CA ARG A 209 5.32 -1.44 -4.08
C ARG A 209 5.08 -0.01 -4.54
N LEU A 210 4.38 0.75 -3.72
CA LEU A 210 4.20 2.18 -3.92
C LEU A 210 5.35 2.95 -3.27
N ARG A 211 5.97 3.88 -3.99
CA ARG A 211 6.92 4.86 -3.46
C ARG A 211 6.41 6.27 -3.74
N HIS A 212 6.61 7.19 -2.80
CA HIS A 212 6.19 8.58 -2.91
C HIS A 212 7.30 9.54 -2.46
N PHE A 213 7.25 10.80 -2.93
CA PHE A 213 8.29 11.82 -2.74
C PHE A 213 7.73 13.21 -2.44
#